data_AF-A0ABD5N153-F1
#
_entry.id   AF-A0ABD5N153-F1
#
_cell.length_a   1.000
_cell.length_b   1.000
_cell.length_c   1.000
_cell.angle_alpha   90.00
_cell.angle_beta   90.00
_cell.angle_gamma   90.00
#
_symmetry.space_group_name_H-M   'P 1'
#
loop_
_entity.id
_entity.type
_entity.pdbx_description
1 polymer ?
#
loop_
_entity_poly.entity_id
_entity_poly.type
_entity_poly.pdbx_seq_one_letter_code
_entity_poly.pdbx_strand_id
1 'polypeptide(L)'
;MLFKSSPSIVLFLFDSRVSKSGELARQVKNKLTQFGLEGNAETIRSVDHKLKTSDAVVATSDGDIIDSVDAIIDIPKCIMKNRRTIPLQIR
;
A
#
# COMPACT_ATOMS: atom_id res chain seq x y z
N MET A 1 3.64 -10.57 -2.59
CA MET A 1 2.44 -10.30 -3.41
C MET A 1 2.81 -9.55 -4.68
N LEU A 2 3.50 -8.41 -4.60
CA LEU A 2 3.92 -7.62 -5.77
C LEU A 2 4.62 -8.43 -6.88
N PHE A 3 5.58 -9.28 -6.53
CA PHE A 3 6.25 -10.16 -7.51
C PHE A 3 5.33 -11.15 -8.22
N LYS A 4 4.27 -11.61 -7.56
CA LYS A 4 3.34 -12.58 -8.16
C LYS A 4 2.32 -11.91 -9.08
N SER A 5 2.05 -10.62 -8.88
CA SER A 5 1.13 -9.84 -9.68
C SER A 5 1.79 -9.16 -10.88
N SER A 6 3.13 -9.17 -10.96
CA SER A 6 3.94 -8.57 -12.04
C SER A 6 3.45 -7.19 -12.51
N PRO A 7 3.31 -6.20 -11.59
CA PRO A 7 2.85 -4.87 -11.95
C PRO A 7 3.88 -4.18 -12.86
N SER A 8 3.40 -3.39 -13.83
CA SER A 8 4.25 -2.59 -14.71
C SER A 8 4.98 -1.48 -13.97
N ILE A 9 4.35 -0.87 -12.96
CA ILE A 9 4.94 0.17 -12.12
C ILE A 9 4.37 0.11 -10.70
N VAL A 10 5.19 0.40 -9.70
CA VAL A 10 4.77 0.49 -8.29
C VAL A 10 5.14 1.85 -7.71
N LEU A 11 4.15 2.54 -7.12
CA LEU A 11 4.37 3.83 -6.44
C LEU A 11 4.00 3.72 -4.97
N PHE A 12 4.95 4.04 -4.09
CA PHE A 12 4.71 4.19 -2.65
C PHE A 12 4.61 5.67 -2.29
N LEU A 13 3.51 6.04 -1.63
CA LEU A 13 3.28 7.40 -1.16
C LEU A 13 3.26 7.42 0.36
N PHE A 14 4.09 8.27 0.96
CA PHE A 14 4.15 8.47 2.40
C PHE A 14 3.73 9.91 2.75
N ASP A 15 3.08 10.11 3.90
CA ASP A 15 2.75 11.46 4.35
C ASP A 15 4.01 12.16 4.85
N SER A 16 4.35 13.28 4.21
CA SER A 16 5.50 14.13 4.55
C SER A 16 5.49 14.67 5.98
N ARG A 17 4.33 14.71 6.65
CA ARG A 17 4.18 15.16 8.04
C ARG A 17 4.62 14.08 9.05
N VAL A 18 4.71 12.83 8.62
CA VAL A 18 5.18 11.74 9.48
C VAL A 18 6.71 11.80 9.58
N SER A 19 7.22 11.81 10.81
CA SER A 19 8.66 11.84 11.07
C SER A 19 9.35 10.66 10.38
N LYS A 20 10.54 10.92 9.81
CA LYS A 20 11.36 9.94 9.06
C LYS A 20 10.69 9.37 7.79
N SER A 21 9.55 9.90 7.34
CA SER A 21 8.88 9.46 6.10
C SER A 21 9.79 9.56 4.88
N GLY A 22 10.64 10.59 4.78
CA GLY A 22 11.61 10.74 3.70
C GLY A 22 12.70 9.66 3.72
N GLU A 23 13.15 9.25 4.92
CA GLU A 23 14.10 8.16 5.05
C GLU A 23 13.46 6.82 4.66
N LEU A 24 12.23 6.57 5.10
CA LEU A 24 11.46 5.39 4.74
C LEU A 24 11.24 5.32 3.22
N ALA A 25 10.84 6.44 2.59
CA ALA A 25 10.69 6.53 1.14
C ALA A 25 11.97 6.15 0.41
N ARG A 26 13.13 6.69 0.83
CA ARG A 26 14.43 6.31 0.27
C ARG A 26 14.73 4.82 0.45
N GLN A 27 14.50 4.26 1.63
CA GLN A 27 14.74 2.84 1.90
C GLN A 27 13.85 1.93 1.03
N VAL A 28 12.58 2.29 0.86
CA VAL A 28 11.64 1.54 0.02
C VAL A 28 12.02 1.65 -1.45
N LYS A 29 12.39 2.84 -1.93
CA LYS A 29 12.88 3.04 -3.29
C LYS A 29 14.09 2.15 -3.59
N ASN A 30 15.07 2.11 -2.68
CA ASN A 30 16.25 1.26 -2.84
C ASN A 30 15.87 -0.23 -2.89
N LYS A 31 14.90 -0.66 -2.07
CA LYS A 31 14.38 -2.03 -2.11
C LYS A 31 13.70 -2.34 -3.45
N LEU A 32 12.91 -1.44 -4.02
CA LEU A 32 12.32 -1.63 -5.35
C LEU A 32 13.38 -1.92 -6.41
N THR A 33 14.45 -1.11 -6.44
CA THR A 33 15.59 -1.34 -7.35
C THR A 33 16.28 -2.67 -7.09
N GLN A 34 16.56 -3.03 -5.83
CA GLN A 34 17.16 -4.32 -5.47
C GLN A 34 16.31 -5.52 -5.91
N PHE A 35 14.99 -5.34 -5.92
CA PHE A 35 14.02 -6.33 -6.35
C PHE A 35 13.77 -6.33 -7.87
N GLY A 36 14.40 -5.43 -8.63
CA GLY A 36 14.18 -5.30 -10.07
C GLY A 36 12.76 -4.84 -10.43
N LEU A 37 12.07 -4.17 -9.51
CA LEU A 37 10.73 -3.64 -9.73
C LEU A 37 10.82 -2.20 -10.22
N GLU A 38 10.14 -1.90 -11.32
CA GLU A 38 9.98 -0.54 -11.81
C GLU A 38 9.04 0.24 -10.89
N GLY A 39 9.48 1.41 -10.43
CA GLY A 39 8.70 2.18 -9.46
C GLY A 39 9.45 3.26 -8.71
N ASN A 40 8.74 3.91 -7.80
CA ASN A 40 9.27 4.96 -6.94
C ASN A 40 8.64 4.92 -5.55
N ALA A 41 9.27 5.63 -4.62
CA ALA A 41 8.72 5.91 -3.30
C ALA A 41 9.02 7.36 -2.93
N GLU A 42 7.99 8.10 -2.52
CA GLU A 42 8.08 9.53 -2.26
C GLU A 42 7.21 9.98 -1.08
N THR A 43 7.49 11.19 -0.59
CA THR A 43 6.68 11.85 0.42
C THR A 43 5.85 12.96 -0.20
N ILE A 44 4.57 13.04 0.17
CA ILE A 44 3.66 14.09 -0.26
C ILE A 44 2.84 14.62 0.92
N ARG A 45 2.29 15.83 0.78
CA ARG A 45 1.49 16.46 1.87
C ARG A 45 0.09 15.90 2.03
N SER A 46 -0.51 15.36 0.97
CA SER A 46 -1.89 14.86 0.99
C SER A 46 -1.96 13.51 0.29
N VAL A 47 -1.55 12.47 1.01
CA VAL A 47 -1.59 11.09 0.52
C VAL A 47 -3.04 10.67 0.30
N ASP A 48 -3.92 10.94 1.26
CA ASP A 48 -5.32 10.51 1.22
C ASP A 48 -6.02 11.02 -0.03
N HIS A 49 -5.91 12.32 -0.33
CA HIS A 49 -6.50 12.89 -1.55
C HIS A 49 -5.95 12.20 -2.81
N LYS A 50 -4.63 11.97 -2.88
CA LYS A 50 -3.99 11.34 -4.03
C LYS A 50 -4.43 9.90 -4.22
N LEU A 51 -4.64 9.15 -3.13
CA LEU A 51 -5.10 7.77 -3.16
C LEU A 51 -6.60 7.68 -3.51
N LYS A 52 -7.44 8.57 -2.95
CA LYS A 52 -8.89 8.61 -3.23
C LYS A 52 -9.23 8.98 -4.67
N THR A 53 -8.36 9.73 -5.33
CA THR A 53 -8.55 10.20 -6.73
C THR A 53 -7.71 9.41 -7.74
N SER A 54 -7.09 8.31 -7.32
CA SER A 54 -6.24 7.48 -8.18
C SER A 54 -7.08 6.48 -8.98
N ASP A 55 -6.84 6.42 -10.30
CA ASP A 55 -7.41 5.37 -11.17
C ASP A 55 -6.66 4.03 -11.10
N ALA A 56 -5.50 4.00 -10.41
CA ALA A 56 -4.73 2.77 -10.20
C ALA A 56 -5.24 1.95 -9.00
N VAL A 57 -4.87 0.68 -8.94
CA VAL A 57 -5.13 -0.18 -7.77
C VAL A 57 -4.35 0.34 -6.57
N VAL A 58 -5.08 0.74 -5.52
CA VAL A 58 -4.50 1.22 -4.27
C VAL A 58 -4.45 0.09 -3.24
N ALA A 59 -3.28 -0.11 -2.63
CA ALA A 59 -3.12 -0.93 -1.44
C ALA A 59 -3.03 -0.02 -0.21
N THR A 60 -4.03 -0.06 0.66
CA THR A 60 -4.07 0.73 1.90
C THR A 60 -4.62 -0.09 3.06
N SER A 61 -4.26 0.29 4.28
CA SER A 61 -4.91 -0.18 5.52
C SER A 61 -5.72 0.94 6.21
N ASP A 62 -5.81 2.11 5.60
CA ASP A 62 -6.51 3.26 6.15
C ASP A 62 -8.02 3.18 5.87
N GLY A 63 -8.82 3.18 6.94
CA GLY A 63 -10.28 3.11 6.86
C GLY A 63 -10.89 4.27 6.07
N ASP A 64 -10.35 5.48 6.22
CA ASP A 64 -10.91 6.67 5.56
C ASP A 64 -10.80 6.61 4.03
N ILE A 65 -9.82 5.86 3.52
CA ILE A 65 -9.66 5.59 2.08
C ILE A 65 -10.57 4.44 1.66
N ILE A 66 -10.58 3.35 2.43
CA ILE A 66 -11.40 2.16 2.18
C ILE A 66 -12.89 2.52 2.10
N ASP A 67 -13.36 3.39 2.99
CA ASP A 67 -14.77 3.79 3.07
C ASP A 67 -15.18 4.78 1.96
N SER A 68 -14.21 5.29 1.20
CA SER A 68 -14.44 6.32 0.17
C SER A 68 -14.50 5.78 -1.27
N VAL A 69 -14.42 4.46 -1.45
CA VAL A 69 -14.37 3.81 -2.77
C VAL A 69 -15.49 2.80 -2.96
N ASP A 70 -15.91 2.59 -4.20
CA ASP A 70 -17.05 1.71 -4.53
C ASP A 70 -16.71 0.22 -4.45
N ALA A 71 -15.42 -0.15 -4.54
CA ALA A 71 -14.97 -1.53 -4.59
C ALA A 71 -13.68 -1.76 -3.80
N ILE A 72 -13.66 -2.85 -3.01
CA ILE A 72 -12.52 -3.21 -2.15
C ILE A 72 -12.20 -4.71 -2.24
N ILE A 73 -10.92 -5.05 -2.07
CA ILE A 73 -10.46 -6.43 -1.87
C ILE A 73 -9.80 -6.52 -0.50
N ASP A 74 -10.50 -7.16 0.44
CA ASP A 74 -9.98 -7.46 1.78
C ASP A 74 -9.00 -8.64 1.73
N ILE A 75 -7.72 -8.33 1.56
CA ILE A 75 -6.63 -9.31 1.46
C ILE A 75 -6.58 -10.23 2.71
N PRO A 76 -6.58 -9.71 3.96
CA PRO A 76 -6.63 -10.57 5.15
C PRO A 76 -7.78 -11.58 5.11
N LYS A 77 -9.01 -11.14 4.79
CA LYS A 77 -10.19 -12.02 4.71
C LYS A 77 -10.07 -13.06 3.61
N CYS A 78 -9.51 -12.70 2.45
CA CYS A 78 -9.21 -13.65 1.37
C CYS A 78 -8.24 -14.75 1.83
N ILE A 79 -7.17 -14.38 2.54
CA ILE A 79 -6.19 -15.34 3.06
C ILE A 79 -6.84 -16.23 4.12
N MET A 80 -7.63 -15.65 5.03
CA MET A 80 -8.34 -16.41 6.07
C MET A 80 -9.27 -17.48 5.49
N LYS A 81 -10.07 -17.11 4.48
CA LYS A 81 -10.95 -18.06 3.77
C LYS A 81 -10.16 -19.21 3.16
N ASN A 82 -9.00 -18.92 2.56
CA ASN A 82 -8.16 -19.92 1.90
C ASN A 82 -7.43 -20.83 2.91
N ARG A 83 -6.96 -20.27 4.03
CA ARG A 83 -6.17 -21.01 5.04
C ARG A 83 -6.98 -21.59 6.20
N ARG A 84 -8.30 -21.35 6.25
CA ARG A 84 -9.18 -21.73 7.37
C ARG A 84 -8.66 -21.23 8.73
N THR A 85 -8.12 -20.01 8.76
CA THR A 85 -7.60 -19.36 9.96
C THR A 85 -8.57 -18.31 10.49
N ILE A 86 -8.60 -18.11 11.80
CA ILE A 86 -9.40 -17.07 12.46
C ILE A 86 -8.53 -15.84 12.80
N PRO A 87 -9.11 -14.63 12.91
CA PRO A 87 -8.36 -13.45 13.33
C PRO A 87 -7.87 -13.62 14.76
N LEU A 88 -6.64 -13.18 15.02
CA LEU A 88 -6.16 -13.06 16.39
C LEU A 88 -6.81 -11.82 17.02
N GLN A 89 -7.69 -12.02 17.99
CA GLN A 89 -8.17 -10.94 18.84
C GLN A 89 -7.17 -10.72 19.98
N ILE A 90 -6.41 -9.64 19.90
CA ILE A 90 -5.59 -9.17 21.01
C ILE A 90 -6.48 -8.22 21.82
N ARG A 91 -6.72 -8.57 23.10
CA ARG A 91 -7.44 -7.73 24.06
C ARG A 91 -6.56 -6.60 24.55
#